data_AF-A0A2K3QBZ2-F1
#
_entry.id   AF-A0A2K3QBZ2-F1
#
_cell.length_a   1.000
_cell.length_b   1.000
_cell.length_c   1.000
_cell.angle_alpha   90.00
_cell.angle_beta   90.00
_cell.angle_gamma   90.00
#
_symmetry.space_group_name_H-M   'P 1'
#
loop_
_entity.id
_entity.type
_entity.pdbx_description
1 polymer ?
#
loop_
_entity_poly.entity_id
_entity_poly.type
_entity_poly.pdbx_seq_one_letter_code
_entity_poly.pdbx_strand_id
1 'polypeptide(L)'
;MTEARLQSAYDGAALVYARNQALSYLGKSDPPGHAEITTFTTDGTNLNLYAHYAARSDDGTFEYHQYPIASASLLKYRQEHNEGRRGLRNEQDHVRKQSCDLRDQLKEHWKQRRGGIQPIAEAAPPVADGTFEETNGDEDEDEASYEVVEQPCESTPAVSSQSFRASSSVSSSLPPTNDSVPSSGGQKRKASSPSASSRGSSGQKSKGKSYWQRDASGRLFHKHSDGRIRWAKEDDRY
;
A
#
# COMPACT_ATOMS: atom_id res chain seq x y z
N MET A 1 -13.10 -7.43 17.41
CA MET A 1 -13.04 -7.35 15.93
C MET A 1 -14.25 -6.71 15.28
N THR A 2 -15.46 -6.95 15.78
CA THR A 2 -16.70 -6.31 15.27
C THR A 2 -16.63 -4.79 15.31
N GLU A 3 -16.23 -4.19 16.44
CA GLU A 3 -16.11 -2.74 16.58
C GLU A 3 -15.06 -2.14 15.61
N ALA A 4 -13.87 -2.73 15.52
CA ALA A 4 -12.84 -2.27 14.60
C ALA A 4 -13.29 -2.36 13.13
N ARG A 5 -13.98 -3.43 12.75
CA ARG A 5 -14.57 -3.58 11.40
C ARG A 5 -15.63 -2.52 11.13
N LEU A 6 -16.49 -2.24 12.11
CA LEU A 6 -17.52 -1.21 11.99
C LEU A 6 -16.89 0.18 11.84
N GLN A 7 -15.87 0.51 12.62
CA GLN A 7 -15.15 1.77 12.48
C GLN A 7 -14.50 1.90 11.10
N SER A 8 -13.82 0.85 10.64
CA SER A 8 -13.26 0.78 9.28
C SER A 8 -14.32 0.95 8.18
N ALA A 9 -15.55 0.49 8.42
CA ALA A 9 -16.67 0.71 7.51
C ALA A 9 -17.08 2.19 7.45
N TYR A 10 -17.17 2.85 8.61
CA TYR A 10 -17.48 4.28 8.68
C TYR A 10 -16.39 5.15 8.05
N ASP A 11 -15.12 4.87 8.38
CA ASP A 11 -13.98 5.59 7.83
C ASP A 11 -13.92 5.40 6.31
N GLY A 12 -14.12 4.17 5.83
CA GLY A 12 -14.18 3.86 4.40
C GLY A 12 -15.31 4.61 3.69
N ALA A 13 -16.50 4.69 4.30
CA ALA A 13 -17.64 5.41 3.74
C ALA A 13 -17.37 6.91 3.63
N ALA A 14 -16.78 7.51 4.68
CA ALA A 14 -16.40 8.92 4.68
C ALA A 14 -15.38 9.23 3.58
N LEU A 15 -14.38 8.37 3.39
CA LEU A 15 -13.37 8.53 2.36
C LEU A 15 -13.94 8.38 0.94
N VAL A 16 -14.83 7.40 0.71
CA VAL A 16 -15.55 7.24 -0.57
C VAL A 16 -16.38 8.48 -0.87
N TYR A 17 -17.13 8.99 0.12
CA TYR A 17 -17.92 10.20 -0.05
C TYR A 17 -17.05 11.41 -0.40
N ALA A 18 -15.97 11.65 0.37
CA ALA A 18 -15.07 12.78 0.13
C ALA A 18 -14.42 12.72 -1.26
N ARG A 19 -13.95 11.54 -1.69
CA ARG A 19 -13.39 11.31 -3.02
C ARG A 19 -14.43 11.59 -4.11
N ASN A 20 -15.64 11.08 -3.98
CA ASN A 20 -16.72 11.30 -4.95
C ASN A 20 -17.09 12.79 -5.07
N GLN A 21 -17.10 13.52 -3.96
CA GLN A 21 -17.31 14.98 -3.98
C GLN A 21 -16.18 15.70 -4.74
N ALA A 22 -14.92 15.33 -4.46
CA ALA A 22 -13.77 15.88 -5.16
C ALA A 22 -13.80 15.58 -6.67
N LEU A 23 -14.14 14.35 -7.07
CA LEU A 23 -14.27 13.97 -8.47
C LEU A 23 -15.44 14.69 -9.15
N SER A 24 -16.59 14.80 -8.48
CA SER A 24 -17.74 15.54 -9.00
C SER A 24 -17.39 17.00 -9.25
N TYR A 25 -16.61 17.62 -8.35
CA TYR A 25 -16.12 18.99 -8.54
C TYR A 25 -15.21 19.14 -9.77
N LEU A 26 -14.48 18.08 -10.12
CA LEU A 26 -13.66 18.00 -11.35
C LEU A 26 -14.47 17.59 -12.60
N GLY A 27 -15.79 17.41 -12.50
CA GLY A 27 -16.63 16.89 -13.58
C GLY A 27 -16.34 15.42 -13.92
N LYS A 28 -15.74 14.68 -12.99
CA LYS A 28 -15.41 13.25 -13.10
C LYS A 28 -16.32 12.43 -12.19
N SER A 29 -16.33 11.12 -12.39
CA SER A 29 -16.98 10.16 -11.51
C SER A 29 -16.07 8.94 -11.32
N ASP A 30 -16.15 8.30 -10.16
CA ASP A 30 -15.52 6.98 -10.01
C ASP A 30 -16.26 5.96 -10.90
N PRO A 31 -15.52 5.06 -11.58
CA PRO A 31 -16.15 4.01 -12.36
C PRO A 31 -17.03 3.13 -11.45
N PRO A 32 -18.25 2.75 -11.89
CA PRO A 32 -19.11 1.87 -11.10
C PRO A 32 -18.38 0.58 -10.72
N GLY A 33 -18.49 0.19 -9.44
CA GLY A 33 -17.91 -1.05 -8.92
C GLY A 33 -16.38 -1.06 -8.76
N HIS A 34 -15.71 0.08 -8.93
CA HIS A 34 -14.26 0.19 -8.64
C HIS A 34 -14.04 0.68 -7.22
N ALA A 35 -13.21 -0.06 -6.48
CA ALA A 35 -12.83 0.30 -5.13
C ALA A 35 -11.41 0.89 -5.12
N GLU A 36 -11.34 2.21 -5.05
CA GLU A 36 -10.09 2.98 -4.95
C GLU A 36 -9.73 3.31 -3.50
N ILE A 37 -10.69 3.09 -2.58
CA ILE A 37 -10.49 3.29 -1.15
C ILE A 37 -10.34 1.92 -0.50
N THR A 38 -9.23 1.76 0.21
CA THR A 38 -8.93 0.59 1.03
C THR A 38 -8.76 1.01 2.48
N THR A 39 -9.34 0.28 3.42
CA THR A 39 -9.02 0.40 4.85
C THR A 39 -8.52 -0.94 5.39
N PHE A 40 -7.98 -0.92 6.60
CA PHE A 40 -7.56 -2.14 7.27
C PHE A 40 -7.95 -2.13 8.74
N THR A 41 -8.06 -3.33 9.32
CA THR A 41 -8.25 -3.53 10.76
C THR A 41 -7.29 -4.59 11.27
N THR A 42 -6.99 -4.54 12.56
CA THR A 42 -6.17 -5.56 13.22
C THR A 42 -6.69 -5.84 14.62
N ASP A 43 -6.67 -7.12 15.02
CA ASP A 43 -6.83 -7.57 16.42
C ASP A 43 -5.48 -7.89 17.08
N GLY A 44 -4.37 -7.51 16.44
CA GLY A 44 -3.02 -7.89 16.85
C GLY A 44 -2.60 -9.30 16.41
N THR A 45 -3.54 -10.12 15.91
CA THR A 45 -3.25 -11.45 15.35
C THR A 45 -3.41 -11.47 13.84
N ASN A 46 -4.41 -10.80 13.29
CA ASN A 46 -4.73 -10.76 11.86
C ASN A 46 -4.80 -9.32 11.37
N LEU A 47 -4.21 -9.08 10.21
CA LEU A 47 -4.42 -7.87 9.43
C LEU A 47 -5.51 -8.16 8.39
N ASN A 48 -6.63 -7.45 8.43
CA ASN A 48 -7.74 -7.60 7.49
C ASN A 48 -7.87 -6.33 6.66
N LEU A 49 -7.87 -6.46 5.33
CA LEU A 49 -8.03 -5.36 4.38
C LEU A 49 -9.44 -5.38 3.79
N TYR A 50 -10.02 -4.20 3.64
CA TYR A 50 -11.34 -4.00 3.07
C TYR A 50 -11.28 -3.00 1.93
N ALA A 51 -11.98 -3.31 0.85
CA ALA A 51 -12.22 -2.42 -0.27
C ALA A 51 -13.58 -1.73 -0.10
N HIS A 52 -13.64 -0.46 -0.49
CA HIS A 52 -14.80 0.40 -0.33
C HIS A 52 -15.16 1.06 -1.66
N TYR A 53 -16.43 1.01 -2.03
CA TYR A 53 -16.94 1.70 -3.21
C TYR A 53 -18.40 2.11 -3.02
N ALA A 54 -18.85 3.04 -3.86
CA ALA A 54 -20.25 3.35 -4.04
C ALA A 54 -20.71 2.84 -5.41
N ALA A 55 -21.86 2.19 -5.46
CA ALA A 55 -22.50 1.79 -6.70
C ALA A 55 -23.93 2.33 -6.74
N ARG A 56 -24.47 2.47 -7.95
CA ARG A 56 -25.84 2.91 -8.15
C ARG A 56 -26.75 1.69 -8.08
N SER A 57 -27.77 1.76 -7.23
CA SER A 57 -28.85 0.78 -7.11
C SER A 57 -29.82 0.90 -8.29
N ASP A 58 -30.67 -0.10 -8.46
CA ASP A 58 -31.71 -0.15 -9.52
C ASP A 58 -32.67 1.04 -9.42
N ASP A 59 -32.92 1.52 -8.19
CA ASP A 59 -33.76 2.69 -7.90
C ASP A 59 -33.04 4.04 -8.14
N GLY A 60 -31.78 4.00 -8.59
CA GLY A 60 -30.98 5.17 -8.91
C GLY A 60 -30.28 5.84 -7.72
N THR A 61 -30.51 5.36 -6.50
CA THR A 61 -29.82 5.73 -5.25
C THR A 61 -28.40 5.16 -5.21
N PHE A 62 -27.47 5.86 -4.55
CA PHE A 62 -26.12 5.33 -4.32
C PHE A 62 -26.10 4.47 -3.06
N GLU A 63 -25.64 3.24 -3.21
CA GLU A 63 -25.39 2.31 -2.13
C GLU A 63 -23.89 2.22 -1.86
N TYR A 64 -23.55 2.23 -0.57
CA TYR A 64 -22.19 2.03 -0.11
C TYR A 64 -21.94 0.54 0.13
N HIS A 65 -20.76 0.07 -0.30
CA HIS A 65 -20.37 -1.29 -0.08
C HIS A 65 -18.95 -1.41 0.49
N GLN A 66 -18.81 -2.37 1.40
CA GLN A 66 -17.53 -2.78 1.99
C GLN A 66 -17.35 -4.28 1.78
N TYR A 67 -16.20 -4.69 1.23
CA TYR A 67 -15.86 -6.10 1.04
C TYR A 67 -14.46 -6.44 1.57
N PRO A 68 -14.28 -7.56 2.28
CA PRO A 68 -12.96 -8.02 2.65
C PRO A 68 -12.21 -8.48 1.39
N ILE A 69 -10.98 -7.99 1.19
CA ILE A 69 -10.15 -8.34 0.03
C ILE A 69 -8.95 -9.21 0.39
N ALA A 70 -8.45 -9.11 1.62
CA ALA A 70 -7.34 -9.91 2.09
C ALA A 70 -7.34 -10.02 3.61
N SER A 71 -6.78 -11.12 4.12
CA SER A 71 -6.46 -11.31 5.53
C SER A 71 -5.11 -12.01 5.64
N ALA A 72 -4.26 -11.56 6.56
CA ALA A 72 -2.95 -12.16 6.82
C ALA A 72 -2.71 -12.34 8.31
N SER A 73 -2.27 -13.54 8.73
CA SER A 73 -1.86 -13.76 10.12
C SER A 73 -0.51 -13.09 10.39
N LEU A 74 -0.45 -12.31 11.46
CA LEU A 74 0.75 -11.66 11.96
C LEU A 74 1.61 -12.59 12.85
N LEU A 75 1.02 -13.64 13.43
CA LEU A 75 1.69 -14.49 14.44
C LEU A 75 2.12 -15.87 13.93
N LYS A 76 1.27 -16.55 13.15
CA LYS A 76 1.43 -17.99 12.86
C LYS A 76 2.58 -18.31 11.90
N TYR A 77 2.78 -17.50 10.86
CA TYR A 77 3.73 -17.82 9.80
C TYR A 77 4.54 -16.59 9.39
N ARG A 78 5.87 -16.73 9.38
CA ARG A 78 6.79 -15.66 8.97
C ARG A 78 6.51 -15.17 7.54
N GLN A 79 6.07 -16.08 6.67
CA GLN A 79 5.71 -15.77 5.29
C GLN A 79 4.49 -14.85 5.24
N GLU A 80 3.39 -15.22 5.89
CA GLU A 80 2.16 -14.40 5.94
C GLU A 80 2.42 -13.03 6.59
N HIS A 81 3.23 -12.98 7.65
CA HIS A 81 3.63 -11.70 8.25
C HIS A 81 4.40 -10.80 7.26
N ASN A 82 5.33 -11.37 6.49
CA ASN A 82 6.06 -10.60 5.47
C ASN A 82 5.17 -10.17 4.30
N GLU A 83 4.24 -11.03 3.89
CA GLU A 83 3.26 -10.74 2.85
C GLU A 83 2.29 -9.65 3.30
N GLY A 84 1.75 -9.72 4.52
CA GLY A 84 0.90 -8.70 5.10
C GLY A 84 1.60 -7.35 5.23
N ARG A 85 2.86 -7.32 5.73
CA ARG A 85 3.65 -6.08 5.79
C ARG A 85 3.94 -5.50 4.41
N ARG A 86 4.26 -6.34 3.43
CA ARG A 86 4.48 -5.90 2.05
C ARG A 86 3.20 -5.35 1.43
N GLY A 87 2.08 -6.05 1.59
CA GLY A 87 0.77 -5.63 1.11
C GLY A 87 0.37 -4.28 1.70
N LEU A 88 0.50 -4.11 3.02
CA LEU A 88 0.18 -2.84 3.68
C LEU A 88 1.02 -1.67 3.14
N ARG A 89 2.33 -1.86 2.94
CA ARG A 89 3.18 -0.80 2.35
C ARG A 89 2.77 -0.47 0.92
N ASN A 90 2.52 -1.48 0.11
CA ASN A 90 2.10 -1.27 -1.27
C ASN A 90 0.79 -0.48 -1.33
N GLU A 91 -0.17 -0.79 -0.44
CA GLU A 91 -1.43 -0.06 -0.34
C GLU A 91 -1.22 1.38 0.13
N GLN A 92 -0.38 1.59 1.14
CA GLN A 92 -0.03 2.94 1.61
C GLN A 92 0.60 3.79 0.50
N ASP A 93 1.53 3.22 -0.28
CA ASP A 93 2.16 3.90 -1.40
C ASP A 93 1.15 4.18 -2.52
N HIS A 94 0.26 3.24 -2.81
CA HIS A 94 -0.82 3.40 -3.79
C HIS A 94 -1.77 4.53 -3.41
N VAL A 95 -2.30 4.51 -2.18
CA VAL A 95 -3.22 5.53 -1.65
C VAL A 95 -2.55 6.90 -1.58
N ARG A 96 -1.26 6.97 -1.21
CA ARG A 96 -0.51 8.24 -1.23
C ARG A 96 -0.42 8.80 -2.65
N LYS A 97 -0.12 7.96 -3.64
CA LYS A 97 -0.07 8.40 -5.03
C LYS A 97 -1.44 8.92 -5.49
N GLN A 98 -2.50 8.15 -5.24
CA GLN A 98 -3.88 8.53 -5.58
C GLN A 98 -4.28 9.87 -4.95
N SER A 99 -3.95 10.09 -3.68
CA SER A 99 -4.30 11.33 -2.98
C SER A 99 -3.49 12.54 -3.49
N CYS A 100 -2.20 12.36 -3.78
CA CYS A 100 -1.38 13.41 -4.40
C CYS A 100 -1.92 13.74 -5.80
N ASP A 101 -2.21 12.73 -6.64
CA ASP A 101 -2.75 12.92 -7.98
C ASP A 101 -4.10 13.66 -7.96
N LEU A 102 -5.02 13.30 -7.05
CA LEU A 102 -6.31 13.97 -6.90
C LEU A 102 -6.14 15.43 -6.40
N ARG A 103 -5.28 15.65 -5.40
CA ARG A 103 -4.98 17.00 -4.91
C ARG A 103 -4.43 17.89 -6.01
N ASP A 104 -3.50 17.37 -6.80
CA ASP A 104 -2.85 18.15 -7.85
C ASP A 104 -3.85 18.47 -8.98
N GLN A 105 -4.76 17.54 -9.32
CA GLN A 105 -5.90 17.81 -10.21
C GLN A 105 -6.83 18.91 -9.68
N LEU A 106 -7.17 18.88 -8.39
CA LEU A 106 -8.00 19.90 -7.75
C LEU A 106 -7.33 21.28 -7.78
N LYS A 107 -6.03 21.34 -7.46
CA LYS A 107 -5.23 22.58 -7.53
C LYS A 107 -5.22 23.15 -8.95
N GLU A 108 -5.01 22.30 -9.96
CA GLU A 108 -4.97 22.72 -11.35
C GLU A 108 -6.33 23.23 -11.84
N HIS A 109 -7.42 22.51 -11.52
CA HIS A 109 -8.78 22.94 -11.84
C HIS A 109 -9.12 24.30 -11.22
N TRP A 110 -8.70 24.54 -9.97
CA TRP A 110 -8.88 25.83 -9.31
C TRP A 110 -8.14 26.98 -10.03
N LYS A 111 -6.87 26.75 -10.42
CA LYS A 111 -6.08 27.74 -11.17
C LYS A 111 -6.71 28.09 -12.51
N GLN A 112 -7.20 27.09 -13.25
CA GLN A 112 -7.86 27.29 -14.53
C GLN A 112 -9.15 28.11 -14.39
N ARG A 113 -9.96 27.78 -13.38
CA ARG A 113 -11.19 28.54 -13.10
C ARG A 113 -10.91 29.99 -12.71
N ARG A 114 -9.88 30.25 -11.89
CA ARG A 114 -9.47 31.61 -11.51
C ARG A 114 -8.90 32.41 -12.68
N GLY A 115 -8.12 31.78 -13.56
CA GLY A 115 -7.57 32.42 -14.76
C GLY A 115 -8.61 32.79 -15.83
N GLY A 116 -9.82 32.20 -15.77
CA GLY A 116 -10.93 32.51 -16.65
C GLY A 116 -11.86 33.63 -16.17
N ILE A 117 -11.75 34.07 -14.91
CA ILE A 117 -12.49 35.23 -14.40
C ILE A 117 -11.67 36.48 -14.76
N GLN A 118 -11.87 36.97 -15.98
CA GLN A 118 -11.49 38.35 -16.32
C GLN A 118 -12.25 39.30 -15.38
N PRO A 119 -11.62 40.35 -14.85
CA PRO A 119 -12.36 41.37 -14.13
C PRO A 119 -13.39 41.94 -15.11
N ILE A 120 -14.67 41.90 -14.71
CA ILE A 120 -15.68 42.73 -15.35
C ILE A 120 -15.10 44.14 -15.34
N ALA A 121 -14.78 44.65 -16.53
CA ALA A 121 -14.46 46.05 -16.68
C ALA A 121 -15.66 46.81 -16.14
N GLU A 122 -15.42 47.53 -15.06
CA GLU A 122 -16.33 48.46 -14.42
C GLU A 122 -16.68 49.55 -15.44
N ALA A 123 -17.67 49.26 -16.29
CA ALA A 123 -18.33 50.26 -17.09
C ALA A 123 -19.24 51.04 -16.13
N ALA A 124 -18.71 52.16 -15.64
CA ALA A 124 -19.41 53.12 -14.81
C ALA A 124 -20.79 53.48 -15.41
N PRO A 125 -21.90 53.33 -14.68
CA PRO A 125 -23.12 54.06 -14.98
C PRO A 125 -23.00 55.50 -14.47
N PRO A 126 -23.63 56.48 -15.16
CA PRO A 126 -23.55 57.87 -14.75
C PRO A 126 -24.28 58.09 -13.41
N VAL A 127 -23.61 58.89 -12.58
CA VAL A 127 -24.03 59.39 -11.28
C VAL A 127 -25.46 59.92 -11.31
N ALA A 128 -26.31 59.41 -10.42
CA ALA A 128 -27.50 60.10 -9.95
C ALA A 128 -27.42 60.20 -8.42
N ASP A 129 -27.47 61.44 -7.99
CA ASP A 129 -27.32 62.00 -6.65
C ASP A 129 -28.40 61.47 -5.68
N GLY A 130 -28.02 61.14 -4.45
CA GLY A 130 -28.94 60.55 -3.46
C GLY A 130 -28.28 60.15 -2.14
N THR A 131 -27.98 61.16 -1.32
CA THR A 131 -28.03 61.24 0.16
C THR A 131 -27.77 59.98 1.02
N PHE A 132 -26.73 60.12 1.87
CA PHE A 132 -26.23 59.21 2.90
C PHE A 132 -27.28 58.69 3.92
N GLU A 133 -27.10 57.45 4.38
CA GLU A 133 -27.00 57.19 5.83
C GLU A 133 -26.05 56.02 6.12
N GLU A 134 -25.14 56.29 7.05
CA GLU A 134 -24.11 55.43 7.61
C GLU A 134 -24.75 54.37 8.51
N THR A 135 -24.37 53.09 8.34
CA THR A 135 -24.49 52.12 9.42
C THR A 135 -23.26 51.23 9.40
N ASN A 136 -22.39 51.47 10.39
CA ASN A 136 -21.23 50.66 10.72
C ASN A 136 -21.68 49.24 11.06
N GLY A 137 -21.12 48.28 10.35
CA GLY A 137 -21.14 46.85 10.68
C GLY A 137 -19.73 46.33 10.45
N ASP A 138 -18.84 46.61 11.40
CA ASP A 138 -17.59 45.89 11.58
C ASP A 138 -17.95 44.46 11.99
N GLU A 139 -17.74 43.49 11.12
CA GLU A 139 -17.48 42.10 11.50
C GLU A 139 -16.89 41.35 10.30
N ASP A 140 -15.67 40.86 10.53
CA ASP A 140 -15.04 39.70 9.92
C ASP A 140 -14.68 39.74 8.43
N GLU A 141 -13.38 39.79 8.14
CA GLU A 141 -12.73 38.76 7.33
C GLU A 141 -11.20 38.93 7.47
N ASP A 142 -10.66 38.36 8.54
CA ASP A 142 -9.29 37.85 8.52
C ASP A 142 -9.21 36.78 7.42
N GLU A 143 -8.94 37.21 6.18
CA GLU A 143 -8.38 36.39 5.12
C GLU A 143 -6.98 35.94 5.59
N ALA A 144 -6.99 35.00 6.54
CA ALA A 144 -5.84 34.22 6.93
C ALA A 144 -5.44 33.46 5.68
N SER A 145 -4.43 34.00 5.00
CA SER A 145 -3.65 33.34 3.97
C SER A 145 -3.17 32.00 4.52
N TYR A 146 -3.95 30.96 4.26
CA TYR A 146 -3.54 29.60 4.60
C TYR A 146 -2.36 29.28 3.67
N GLU A 147 -1.16 29.43 4.20
CA GLU A 147 0.03 28.90 3.57
C GLU A 147 -0.13 27.38 3.60
N VAL A 148 -0.61 26.80 2.50
CA VAL A 148 -0.54 25.35 2.28
C VAL A 148 0.94 25.01 2.27
N VAL A 149 1.46 24.59 3.42
CA VAL A 149 2.79 24.02 3.51
C VAL A 149 2.82 22.82 2.59
N GLU A 150 3.42 22.97 1.41
CA GLU A 150 3.62 21.90 0.47
C GLU A 150 4.61 20.92 1.08
N GLN A 151 4.12 19.88 1.74
CA GLN A 151 4.94 18.70 1.98
C GLN A 151 5.17 18.02 0.63
N PRO A 152 6.43 17.87 0.20
CA PRO A 152 6.76 17.07 -0.97
C PRO A 152 6.14 15.68 -0.83
N CYS A 153 5.45 15.22 -1.89
CA CYS A 153 5.00 13.82 -1.98
C CYS A 153 6.22 12.92 -2.24
N GLU A 154 7.17 12.89 -1.32
CA GLU A 154 8.29 11.96 -1.39
C GLU A 154 7.80 10.58 -0.93
N SER A 155 8.11 9.56 -1.73
CA SER A 155 7.90 8.16 -1.37
C SER A 155 8.59 7.90 -0.03
N THR A 156 7.92 7.17 0.87
CA THR A 156 8.53 6.79 2.15
C THR A 156 9.87 6.12 1.86
N PRO A 157 11.00 6.63 2.39
CA PRO A 157 12.29 6.04 2.11
C PRO A 157 12.27 4.57 2.55
N ALA A 158 12.79 3.69 1.69
CA ALA A 158 12.96 2.29 2.04
C ALA A 158 13.79 2.22 3.32
N VAL A 159 13.19 1.74 4.42
CA VAL A 159 13.91 1.51 5.68
C VAL A 159 15.15 0.68 5.37
N SER A 160 16.31 1.33 5.50
CA SER A 160 17.61 0.68 5.52
C SER A 160 17.57 -0.37 6.61
N SER A 161 17.72 -1.62 6.21
CA SER A 161 17.75 -2.76 7.12
C SER A 161 19.11 -2.79 7.82
N GLN A 162 19.35 -1.86 8.76
CA GLN A 162 20.47 -1.99 9.68
C GLN A 162 20.14 -3.16 10.62
N SER A 163 20.78 -4.29 10.37
CA SER A 163 20.73 -5.45 11.24
C SER A 163 21.34 -5.09 12.59
N PHE A 164 20.51 -4.85 13.60
CA PHE A 164 20.96 -4.92 14.98
C PHE A 164 21.37 -6.37 15.26
N ARG A 165 22.69 -6.61 15.33
CA ARG A 165 23.25 -7.85 15.87
C ARG A 165 22.83 -7.94 17.33
N ALA A 166 21.88 -8.82 17.62
CA ALA A 166 21.68 -9.29 18.98
C ALA A 166 22.86 -10.21 19.36
N SER A 167 23.60 -9.83 20.39
CA SER A 167 24.67 -10.61 20.99
C SER A 167 24.08 -11.85 21.65
N SER A 168 24.42 -13.03 21.13
CA SER A 168 24.13 -14.32 21.73
C SER A 168 24.90 -14.50 23.05
N SER A 169 24.20 -14.80 24.14
CA SER A 169 24.77 -15.47 25.31
C SER A 169 23.98 -16.75 25.58
N VAL A 170 24.73 -17.84 25.67
CA VAL A 170 24.29 -19.23 25.83
C VAL A 170 24.36 -19.65 27.29
N SER A 171 23.41 -20.48 27.74
CA SER A 171 23.54 -21.59 28.71
C SER A 171 22.13 -22.03 29.13
N SER A 172 21.59 -23.13 28.58
CA SER A 172 21.74 -24.53 29.00
C SER A 172 20.79 -24.93 30.15
N SER A 173 19.79 -25.76 29.84
CA SER A 173 19.47 -27.04 30.50
C SER A 173 18.04 -27.51 30.16
N LEU A 174 17.94 -28.69 29.55
CA LEU A 174 16.75 -29.56 29.54
C LEU A 174 16.77 -30.42 30.82
N PRO A 175 15.63 -30.99 31.27
CA PRO A 175 15.33 -32.41 30.96
C PRO A 175 13.80 -32.70 30.89
N PRO A 176 13.29 -33.95 30.95
CA PRO A 176 13.20 -34.85 29.80
C PRO A 176 11.81 -35.52 29.60
N THR A 177 11.67 -36.21 28.46
CA THR A 177 10.93 -37.47 28.19
C THR A 177 9.49 -37.65 28.70
N ASN A 178 8.56 -37.82 27.75
CA ASN A 178 7.40 -38.70 27.93
C ASN A 178 7.21 -39.59 26.69
N ASP A 179 7.15 -40.89 26.98
CA ASP A 179 6.89 -41.99 26.05
C ASP A 179 5.47 -41.92 25.47
N SER A 180 5.32 -42.27 24.20
CA SER A 180 4.02 -42.62 23.62
C SER A 180 4.18 -43.63 22.48
N VAL A 181 3.88 -44.89 22.85
CA VAL A 181 3.16 -45.97 22.15
C VAL A 181 3.64 -46.44 20.75
N PRO A 182 3.84 -47.77 20.56
CA PRO A 182 4.18 -48.35 19.27
C PRO A 182 2.98 -48.92 18.48
N SER A 183 3.20 -48.98 17.16
CA SER A 183 2.73 -49.97 16.19
C SER A 183 1.24 -50.05 15.81
N SER A 184 0.93 -49.55 14.60
CA SER A 184 -0.06 -50.15 13.71
C SER A 184 0.65 -51.03 12.66
N GLY A 185 0.14 -52.25 12.49
CA GLY A 185 0.64 -53.23 11.53
C GLY A 185 -0.22 -53.33 10.26
N GLY A 186 0.39 -53.94 9.23
CA GLY A 186 -0.26 -54.38 7.98
C GLY A 186 -0.19 -53.36 6.85
N GLN A 187 0.16 -53.66 5.60
CA GLN A 187 0.27 -54.92 4.87
C GLN A 187 1.23 -54.79 3.68
N LYS A 188 1.77 -55.94 3.26
CA LYS A 188 2.65 -56.19 2.12
C LYS A 188 1.89 -56.20 0.78
N ARG A 189 2.57 -55.75 -0.30
CA ARG A 189 2.63 -56.29 -1.69
C ARG A 189 3.49 -55.29 -2.51
N LYS A 190 4.80 -55.50 -2.70
CA LYS A 190 5.53 -56.33 -3.70
C LYS A 190 5.15 -56.04 -5.15
N ALA A 191 5.99 -55.25 -5.84
CA ALA A 191 6.35 -55.43 -7.25
C ALA A 191 7.75 -54.83 -7.48
N SER A 192 8.57 -55.56 -8.24
CA SER A 192 9.99 -55.32 -8.47
C SER A 192 10.25 -54.31 -9.60
N SER A 193 11.29 -53.49 -9.44
CA SER A 193 12.01 -52.80 -10.52
C SER A 193 12.83 -53.82 -11.36
N PRO A 194 13.36 -53.48 -12.58
CA PRO A 194 14.47 -52.53 -12.66
C PRO A 194 14.61 -51.67 -13.95
N SER A 195 15.42 -50.62 -13.75
CA SER A 195 16.48 -50.06 -14.62
C SER A 195 16.17 -49.18 -15.85
N ALA A 196 16.73 -47.96 -15.74
CA ALA A 196 17.69 -47.31 -16.65
C ALA A 196 17.18 -46.27 -17.67
N SER A 197 17.52 -45.00 -17.35
CA SER A 197 18.06 -43.95 -18.26
C SER A 197 17.11 -43.42 -19.36
N SER A 198 17.08 -42.18 -19.80
CA SER A 198 17.99 -41.04 -19.69
C SER A 198 17.23 -39.78 -20.18
N ARG A 199 17.66 -38.61 -19.68
CA ARG A 199 17.77 -37.31 -20.38
C ARG A 199 16.54 -36.71 -21.10
N GLY A 200 16.13 -35.52 -20.65
CA GLY A 200 15.41 -34.58 -21.51
C GLY A 200 14.67 -33.43 -20.83
N SER A 201 15.14 -32.90 -19.69
CA SER A 201 14.52 -31.71 -19.09
C SER A 201 14.98 -30.44 -19.81
N SER A 202 14.14 -29.94 -20.73
CA SER A 202 14.26 -28.61 -21.31
C SER A 202 13.88 -27.55 -20.27
N GLY A 203 14.87 -27.12 -19.48
CA GLY A 203 14.73 -26.03 -18.52
C GLY A 203 14.58 -24.69 -19.25
N GLN A 204 13.41 -24.09 -19.15
CA GLN A 204 13.15 -22.70 -19.53
C GLN A 204 14.09 -21.77 -18.74
N LYS A 205 14.84 -20.95 -19.49
CA LYS A 205 15.78 -19.95 -18.96
C LYS A 205 15.02 -18.88 -18.18
N SER A 206 15.02 -18.96 -16.85
CA SER A 206 14.69 -17.81 -16.01
C SER A 206 15.85 -16.80 -16.10
N LYS A 207 15.54 -15.58 -16.55
CA LYS A 207 16.46 -14.44 -16.63
C LYS A 207 16.74 -13.87 -15.23
N GLY A 208 17.17 -14.71 -14.29
CA GLY A 208 17.76 -14.27 -13.04
C GLY A 208 19.18 -13.79 -13.35
N LYS A 209 19.44 -12.48 -13.24
CA LYS A 209 20.82 -11.97 -13.26
C LYS A 209 21.58 -12.70 -12.15
N SER A 210 22.52 -13.56 -12.53
CA SER A 210 23.37 -14.31 -11.60
C SER A 210 24.03 -13.32 -10.63
N TYR A 211 23.71 -13.45 -9.35
CA TYR A 211 24.27 -12.64 -8.26
C TYR A 211 25.81 -12.70 -8.23
N TRP A 212 26.40 -13.78 -8.75
CA TRP A 212 27.84 -13.99 -8.85
C TRP A 212 28.36 -13.83 -10.28
N GLN A 213 29.53 -13.21 -10.42
CA GLN A 213 30.32 -13.08 -11.65
C GLN A 213 31.59 -13.92 -11.54
N ARG A 214 32.13 -14.42 -12.67
CA ARG A 214 33.43 -15.12 -12.71
C ARG A 214 34.52 -14.21 -13.22
N ASP A 215 35.69 -14.27 -12.60
CA ASP A 215 36.90 -13.63 -13.13
C ASP A 215 37.61 -14.54 -14.16
N ALA A 216 38.73 -14.07 -14.72
CA ALA A 216 39.53 -14.83 -15.67
C ALA A 216 40.16 -16.11 -15.06
N SER A 217 40.26 -16.18 -13.73
CA SER A 217 40.76 -17.36 -13.01
C SER A 217 39.65 -18.38 -12.67
N GLY A 218 38.40 -18.07 -13.03
CA GLY A 218 37.24 -18.90 -12.75
C GLY A 218 36.69 -18.78 -11.33
N ARG A 219 37.21 -17.85 -10.51
CA ARG A 219 36.73 -17.57 -9.16
C ARG A 219 35.47 -16.70 -9.20
N LEU A 220 34.53 -16.99 -8.31
CA LEU A 220 33.27 -16.27 -8.20
C LEU A 220 33.43 -15.04 -7.30
N PHE A 221 32.95 -13.89 -7.77
CA PHE A 221 32.92 -12.64 -7.02
C PHE A 221 31.60 -11.88 -7.24
N HIS A 222 31.24 -11.04 -6.28
CA HIS A 222 30.10 -10.12 -6.37
C HIS A 222 30.62 -8.69 -6.14
N LYS A 223 30.23 -7.77 -7.04
CA LYS A 223 30.54 -6.35 -6.91
C LYS A 223 29.30 -5.61 -6.39
N HIS A 224 29.43 -5.03 -5.20
CA HIS A 224 28.40 -4.22 -4.58
C HIS A 224 28.31 -2.83 -5.23
N SER A 225 27.19 -2.14 -5.05
CA SER A 225 26.98 -0.78 -5.57
C SER A 225 27.91 0.28 -4.95
N ASP A 226 28.48 0.00 -3.78
CA ASP A 226 29.51 0.81 -3.11
C ASP A 226 30.93 0.56 -3.66
N GLY A 227 31.06 -0.28 -4.69
CA GLY A 227 32.33 -0.64 -5.32
C GLY A 227 33.11 -1.75 -4.63
N ARG A 228 32.66 -2.26 -3.47
CA ARG A 228 33.33 -3.36 -2.78
C ARG A 228 33.14 -4.67 -3.52
N ILE A 229 34.20 -5.48 -3.57
CA ILE A 229 34.20 -6.82 -4.18
C ILE A 229 34.24 -7.86 -3.06
N ARG A 230 33.30 -8.80 -3.08
CA ARG A 230 33.27 -9.95 -2.18
C ARG A 230 33.49 -11.23 -2.97
N TRP A 231 34.46 -12.03 -2.54
CA TRP A 231 34.76 -13.33 -3.15
C TRP A 231 33.93 -14.43 -2.49
N ALA A 232 33.42 -15.38 -3.28
CA ALA A 232 32.74 -16.55 -2.75
C ALA A 232 33.73 -17.40 -1.94
N LYS A 233 33.33 -17.86 -0.76
CA LYS A 233 34.16 -18.76 0.04
C LYS A 233 34.08 -20.16 -0.58
N GLU A 234 35.12 -20.96 -0.38
CA GLU A 234 35.22 -22.29 -0.97
C GLU A 234 34.08 -23.23 -0.51
N ASP A 235 33.48 -22.94 0.64
CA ASP A 235 32.34 -23.67 1.22
C ASP A 235 30.98 -23.30 0.58
N ASP A 236 30.88 -22.23 -0.21
CA ASP A 236 29.63 -21.79 -0.85
C ASP A 236 29.38 -22.49 -2.22
N ARG A 237 30.14 -23.55 -2.53
CA ARG A 237 30.11 -24.27 -3.83
C ARG A 237 29.26 -25.56 -3.84
N TYR A 238 28.29 -25.71 -2.94
CA TYR A 238 27.33 -26.81 -2.93
C TYR A 238 25.89 -26.33 -2.79
#